data_AF-A0A955N9L1-F1
#
_entry.id   AF-A0A955N9L1-F1
#
_cell.length_a   1.000
_cell.length_b   1.000
_cell.length_c   1.000
_cell.angle_alpha   90.00
_cell.angle_beta   90.00
_cell.angle_gamma   90.00
#
_symmetry.space_group_name_H-M   'P 1'
#
loop_
_entity.id
_entity.type
_entity.pdbx_description
1 polymer ?
#
loop_
_entity_poly.entity_id
_entity_poly.type
_entity_poly.pdbx_seq_one_letter_code
_entity_poly.pdbx_strand_id
1 'polypeptide(L)' 'MWDFHLFLINGDPNMKRKRYSEEQSISILKQHEAGRTMVELARENGIAENTLYRWKSKYGG' A
#
# COMPACT_ATOMS: atom_id res chain seq x y z
N MET A 1 14.73 26.84 -25.37
CA MET A 1 13.39 26.53 -25.92
C MET A 1 13.57 25.35 -26.85
N TRP A 2 12.73 24.31 -26.74
CA TRP A 2 12.76 23.02 -27.48
C TRP A 2 13.40 21.82 -26.77
N ASP A 3 12.91 21.44 -25.60
CA ASP A 3 12.98 20.04 -25.17
C ASP A 3 11.61 19.54 -24.67
N PHE A 4 10.60 19.79 -25.50
CA PHE A 4 9.21 19.39 -25.28
C PHE A 4 8.99 17.87 -25.48
N HIS A 5 10.02 17.13 -25.92
CA HIS A 5 9.96 15.70 -26.22
C HIS A 5 10.12 14.82 -24.97
N LEU A 6 10.67 15.35 -23.88
CA LEU A 6 10.87 14.58 -22.64
C LEU A 6 9.65 14.53 -21.72
N PHE A 7 8.65 15.41 -21.93
CA PHE A 7 7.49 15.51 -21.05
C PHE A 7 6.41 14.45 -21.33
N LEU A 8 6.44 13.78 -22.50
CA LEU A 8 5.45 12.78 -22.89
C LEU A 8 5.84 11.32 -22.56
N ILE A 9 6.91 11.08 -21.78
CA ILE A 9 7.36 9.73 -21.42
C ILE A 9 6.99 9.34 -19.97
N ASN A 10 6.57 10.26 -19.10
CA ASN A 10 6.39 9.95 -17.67
C ASN A 10 5.00 10.37 -17.11
N GLY A 11 3.97 9.60 -17.47
CA GLY A 11 2.85 9.20 -16.60
C GLY A 11 1.83 10.28 -16.18
N ASP A 12 0.57 10.06 -16.57
CA ASP A 12 -0.60 10.80 -16.11
C ASP A 12 -0.62 11.06 -14.58
N PRO A 13 -0.72 12.33 -14.12
CA PRO A 13 -0.78 12.67 -12.70
C PRO A 13 -2.12 12.29 -12.05
N ASN A 14 -3.02 11.62 -12.77
CA ASN A 14 -4.41 11.39 -12.35
C ASN A 14 -4.77 9.93 -12.05
N MET A 15 -3.77 9.07 -11.91
CA MET A 15 -3.98 7.80 -11.21
C MET A 15 -4.14 8.15 -9.73
N LYS A 16 -5.36 8.07 -9.18
CA LYS A 16 -5.56 7.99 -7.72
C LYS A 16 -4.84 6.73 -7.25
N ARG A 17 -3.51 6.80 -7.08
CA ARG A 17 -2.71 5.69 -6.58
C ARG A 17 -3.24 5.46 -5.18
N LYS A 18 -4.07 4.43 -5.04
CA LYS A 18 -4.39 3.84 -3.74
C LYS A 18 -3.03 3.64 -3.10
N ARG A 19 -2.73 4.35 -2.01
CA ARG A 19 -1.38 4.40 -1.41
C ARG A 19 -0.83 3.01 -1.09
N TYR A 20 -1.71 2.02 -1.03
CA TYR A 20 -1.41 0.61 -0.85
C TYR A 20 -2.26 -0.21 -1.82
N SER A 21 -1.63 -1.17 -2.50
CA SER A 21 -2.36 -2.11 -3.34
C SER A 21 -3.18 -3.09 -2.48
N GLU A 22 -4.25 -3.62 -3.06
CA GLU A 22 -5.09 -4.64 -2.40
C GLU A 22 -4.27 -5.89 -2.08
N GLU A 23 -3.37 -6.30 -3.00
CA GLU A 23 -2.47 -7.44 -2.75
C GLU A 23 -1.51 -7.19 -1.59
N GLN A 24 -1.01 -5.95 -1.44
CA GLN A 24 -0.14 -5.60 -0.32
C GLN A 24 -0.88 -5.73 1.01
N SER A 25 -2.13 -5.24 1.08
CA SER A 25 -2.93 -5.37 2.29
C SER A 25 -3.22 -6.82 2.67
N ILE A 26 -3.55 -7.67 1.70
CA ILE A 26 -3.84 -9.09 1.92
C ILE A 26 -2.56 -9.85 2.32
N SER A 27 -1.43 -9.56 1.68
CA SER A 27 -0.12 -10.16 2.03
C SER A 27 0.25 -9.88 3.48
N ILE A 28 0.06 -8.65 3.94
CA ILE A 28 0.38 -8.27 5.32
C ILE A 28 -0.59 -8.92 6.32
N LEU A 29 -1.89 -8.99 6.01
CA LEU A 29 -2.85 -9.72 6.86
C LEU A 29 -2.51 -11.21 6.96
N LYS A 30 -2.05 -11.85 5.88
CA LYS A 30 -1.57 -13.24 5.92
C LYS A 30 -0.33 -13.41 6.77
N GLN A 31 0.61 -12.47 6.72
CA GLN A 31 1.79 -12.49 7.60
C GLN A 31 1.40 -12.33 9.08
N HIS A 32 0.37 -11.54 9.36
CA HIS A 32 -0.20 -11.42 10.69
C HIS A 32 -0.84 -12.74 11.16
N GLU A 33 -1.60 -13.43 10.30
CA GLU A 33 -2.15 -14.77 10.59
C GLU A 33 -1.06 -15.84 10.77
N ALA A 34 0.09 -15.68 10.11
CA ALA A 34 1.27 -16.52 10.30
C ALA A 34 1.98 -16.29 11.65
N GLY A 35 1.47 -15.41 12.50
CA GLY A 35 1.96 -15.18 13.87
C GLY A 35 2.81 -13.92 14.05
N ARG A 36 2.96 -13.09 13.01
CA ARG A 36 3.62 -11.77 13.16
C ARG A 36 2.69 -10.75 13.80
N THR A 37 3.24 -9.85 14.60
CA THR A 37 2.43 -8.82 15.24
C THR A 37 2.13 -7.65 14.28
N MET A 38 0.99 -6.98 14.46
CA MET A 38 0.65 -5.80 13.65
C MET A 38 1.68 -4.67 13.82
N VAL A 39 2.30 -4.55 15.00
CA VAL A 39 3.33 -3.54 15.29
C VAL A 39 4.58 -3.76 14.45
N GLU A 40 5.04 -5.01 14.32
CA GLU A 40 6.20 -5.35 13.48
C GLU A 40 5.89 -5.09 12.00
N LEU A 41 4.73 -5.55 11.53
CA LEU A 41 4.31 -5.35 10.14
C LEU A 41 4.14 -3.87 9.78
N ALA A 42 3.59 -3.08 10.70
CA ALA A 42 3.48 -1.63 10.58
C ALA A 42 4.85 -0.96 10.42
N ARG A 43 5.83 -1.35 11.23
CA ARG A 43 7.20 -0.82 11.18
C ARG A 43 7.95 -1.25 9.92
N GLU A 44 7.87 -2.53 9.55
CA GLU A 44 8.56 -3.09 8.38
C GLU A 44 8.02 -2.52 7.06
N ASN A 45 6.69 -2.34 6.97
CA ASN A 45 6.04 -1.87 5.74
C ASN A 45 5.83 -0.35 5.72
N GLY A 46 6.19 0.37 6.79
CA GLY A 46 6.00 1.82 6.90
C GLY A 46 4.54 2.26 6.96
N ILE A 47 3.67 1.42 7.53
CA ILE A 47 2.22 1.60 7.57
C ILE A 47 1.79 1.89 9.00
N ALA A 48 0.81 2.76 9.19
CA ALA A 48 0.22 2.94 10.51
C ALA A 48 -0.57 1.68 10.93
N GLU A 49 -0.44 1.27 12.19
CA GLU A 49 -1.15 0.13 12.77
C GLU A 49 -2.67 0.24 12.61
N ASN A 50 -3.21 1.45 12.71
CA ASN A 50 -4.63 1.75 12.45
C ASN A 50 -5.09 1.33 11.04
N THR A 51 -4.19 1.38 10.05
CA THR A 51 -4.46 0.91 8.68
C THR A 51 -4.65 -0.60 8.64
N LEU A 52 -3.85 -1.35 9.42
CA LEU A 52 -3.94 -2.81 9.49
C LEU A 52 -5.23 -3.26 10.17
N TYR A 53 -5.66 -2.59 11.25
CA TYR A 53 -6.96 -2.84 11.86
C TYR A 53 -8.10 -2.59 10.87
N ARG A 54 -8.03 -1.50 10.10
CA ARG A 54 -9.03 -1.17 9.07
C ARG A 54 -9.09 -2.22 7.96
N TRP A 55 -7.94 -2.77 7.56
CA TRP A 55 -7.88 -3.89 6.60
C TRP A 55 -8.43 -5.18 7.19
N LYS A 56 -8.13 -5.50 8.45
CA LYS A 56 -8.68 -6.67 9.14
C LYS A 56 -10.21 -6.63 9.15
N SER A 57 -10.82 -5.48 9.44
CA SER A 57 -12.28 -5.32 9.36
C SER A 57 -12.84 -5.35 7.93
N LYS A 58 -12.06 -4.95 6.93
CA LYS A 58 -12.49 -4.91 5.53
C LYS A 58 -12.39 -6.28 4.83
N TYR A 59 -11.35 -7.05 5.13
CA TYR A 59 -11.01 -8.30 4.44
C TYR A 59 -11.25 -9.56 5.30
N GLY A 60 -11.34 -9.42 6.62
CA GLY A 60 -11.53 -10.54 7.56
C GLY A 60 -12.96 -10.63 8.13
N GLY A 61 -13.95 -10.11 7.39
CA GLY A 61 -15.37 -10.28 7.67
C GLY A 61 -15.98 -11.37 6.81
#